data_AF-A0A151I2S3-F1
#
_entry.id   AF-A0A151I2S3-F1
#
_cell.length_a   1.000
_cell.length_b   1.000
_cell.length_c   1.000
_cell.angle_alpha   90.00
_cell.angle_beta   90.00
_cell.angle_gamma   90.00
#
_symmetry.space_group_name_H-M   'P 1'
#
loop_
_entity.id
_entity.type
_entity.pdbx_description
1 polymer ?
#
loop_
_entity_poly.entity_id
_entity_poly.type
_entity_poly.pdbx_seq_one_letter_code
_entity_poly.pdbx_strand_id
1 'polypeptide(L)'
;MESSGESSSSNPAPTRGERKSTRGSRQRAVDNLSKKFLRNFDPEHSEREKRKLYRRLYQSYRKHLYNDEGIFIRTSDDLCDCLSLDCPGCHFPCSKCSSPKCAHDCR
;
A
#
# COMPACT_ATOMS: atom_id res chain seq x y z
N MET A 1 -62.79 51.98 5.76
CA MET A 1 -64.00 51.13 5.76
C MET A 1 -63.95 50.42 4.43
N GLU A 2 -63.61 49.13 4.32
CA GLU A 2 -64.12 47.96 5.02
C GLU A 2 -63.03 46.92 5.31
N SER A 3 -63.34 46.08 6.30
CA SER A 3 -62.60 44.92 6.78
C SER A 3 -63.10 43.66 6.07
N SER A 4 -62.25 42.62 5.99
CA SER A 4 -62.56 41.20 6.29
C SER A 4 -61.91 40.22 5.31
N GLY A 5 -61.32 39.15 5.85
CA GLY A 5 -61.07 37.92 5.11
C GLY A 5 -59.80 37.18 5.52
N GLU A 6 -59.73 36.68 6.76
CA GLU A 6 -58.80 35.60 7.12
C GLU A 6 -59.14 34.33 6.31
N SER A 7 -58.12 33.70 5.73
CA SER A 7 -58.23 32.31 5.27
C SER A 7 -56.94 31.57 5.59
N SER A 8 -56.95 30.94 6.76
CA SER A 8 -56.08 29.85 7.16
C SER A 8 -56.18 28.69 6.17
N SER A 9 -55.03 28.20 5.67
CA SER A 9 -54.97 26.87 5.06
C SER A 9 -53.67 26.18 5.45
N SER A 10 -53.87 25.08 6.15
CA SER A 10 -52.92 24.17 6.79
C SER A 10 -51.93 23.53 5.82
N ASN A 11 -50.63 23.61 6.14
CA ASN A 11 -49.61 22.76 5.52
C ASN A 11 -49.76 21.32 6.02
N PRO A 12 -49.85 20.29 5.15
CA PRO A 12 -49.74 18.91 5.60
C PRO A 12 -48.27 18.58 5.86
N ALA A 13 -48.01 18.06 7.06
CA ALA A 13 -46.70 17.51 7.45
C ALA A 13 -46.28 16.35 6.52
N PRO A 14 -44.98 16.18 6.23
CA PRO A 14 -44.51 15.09 5.38
C PRO A 14 -44.72 13.76 6.11
N THR A 15 -45.63 12.93 5.59
CA THR A 15 -45.80 11.54 6.06
C THR A 15 -44.52 10.77 5.82
N ARG A 16 -43.93 10.27 6.92
CA ARG A 16 -42.76 9.40 6.96
C ARG A 16 -43.07 8.08 6.24
N GLY A 17 -42.94 8.06 4.92
CA GLY A 17 -43.09 6.85 4.11
C GLY A 17 -42.03 5.82 4.50
N GLU A 18 -42.47 4.67 5.00
CA GLU A 18 -41.66 3.46 5.12
C GLU A 18 -41.09 3.10 3.74
N ARG A 19 -39.85 3.54 3.47
CA ARG A 19 -39.10 3.02 2.33
C ARG A 19 -38.63 1.61 2.69
N LYS A 20 -39.47 0.61 2.43
CA LYS A 20 -39.06 -0.80 2.33
C LYS A 20 -38.07 -0.90 1.17
N SER A 21 -36.81 -0.60 1.47
CA SER A 21 -35.70 -0.72 0.54
C SER A 21 -35.51 -2.20 0.22
N THR A 22 -36.07 -2.62 -0.91
CA THR A 22 -35.89 -3.99 -1.40
C THR A 22 -34.41 -4.21 -1.69
N ARG A 23 -33.91 -5.43 -1.42
CA ARG A 23 -32.49 -5.81 -1.59
C ARG A 23 -31.95 -5.45 -2.98
N GLY A 24 -32.79 -5.52 -4.02
CA GLY A 24 -32.45 -5.11 -5.38
C GLY A 24 -32.26 -3.60 -5.60
N SER A 25 -32.94 -2.75 -4.83
CA SER A 25 -32.76 -1.28 -4.91
C SER A 25 -31.42 -0.86 -4.30
N ARG A 26 -31.02 -1.49 -3.18
CA ARG A 26 -29.69 -1.26 -2.57
C ARG A 26 -28.56 -1.72 -3.48
N GLN A 27 -28.73 -2.88 -4.12
CA GLN A 27 -27.75 -3.41 -5.08
C GLN A 27 -27.54 -2.46 -6.26
N ARG A 28 -28.62 -1.95 -6.87
CA ARG A 28 -28.51 -0.98 -7.97
C ARG A 28 -27.87 0.34 -7.56
N ALA A 29 -28.11 0.81 -6.33
CA ALA A 29 -27.48 2.02 -5.83
C ALA A 29 -25.96 1.85 -5.67
N VAL A 30 -25.49 0.72 -5.15
CA VAL A 30 -24.05 0.43 -5.04
C VAL A 30 -23.43 0.19 -6.42
N ASP A 31 -24.13 -0.47 -7.34
CA ASP A 31 -23.63 -0.68 -8.70
C ASP A 31 -23.50 0.64 -9.48
N ASN A 32 -24.45 1.56 -9.29
CA ASN A 32 -24.38 2.90 -9.89
C ASN A 32 -23.27 3.76 -9.28
N LEU A 33 -23.03 3.65 -7.97
CA LEU A 33 -21.93 4.33 -7.30
C LEU A 33 -20.57 3.79 -7.76
N SER A 34 -20.44 2.46 -7.84
CA SER A 34 -19.24 1.77 -8.33
C SER A 34 -18.96 2.09 -9.80
N LYS A 35 -19.98 2.09 -10.68
CA LYS A 35 -19.81 2.49 -12.09
C LYS A 35 -19.36 3.94 -12.26
N LYS A 36 -19.79 4.85 -11.38
CA LYS A 36 -19.31 6.25 -11.38
C LYS A 36 -17.87 6.35 -10.88
N PHE A 37 -17.49 5.56 -9.87
CA PHE A 37 -16.15 5.58 -9.29
C PHE A 37 -15.09 4.90 -10.18
N LEU A 38 -15.43 3.79 -10.84
CA LEU A 38 -14.52 3.05 -11.72
C LEU A 38 -14.52 3.54 -13.18
N ARG A 39 -15.28 4.61 -13.50
CA ARG A 39 -15.46 5.08 -14.89
C ARG A 39 -14.17 5.51 -15.58
N ASN A 40 -13.20 5.98 -14.80
CA ASN A 40 -11.87 6.39 -15.24
C ASN A 40 -10.76 5.60 -14.52
N PHE A 41 -11.12 4.49 -13.86
CA PHE A 41 -10.13 3.65 -13.21
C PHE A 41 -9.43 2.81 -14.27
N ASP A 42 -8.17 3.15 -14.54
CA ASP A 42 -7.28 2.34 -15.36
C ASP A 42 -6.52 1.36 -14.45
N PRO A 43 -6.78 0.03 -14.56
CA PRO A 43 -6.08 -0.97 -13.76
C PRO A 43 -4.56 -0.93 -13.95
N GLU A 44 -4.09 -0.61 -15.15
CA GLU A 44 -2.66 -0.65 -15.53
C GLU A 44 -1.90 0.55 -14.96
N HIS A 45 -2.58 1.70 -14.83
CA HIS A 45 -2.00 2.96 -14.33
C HIS A 45 -2.47 3.34 -12.92
N SER A 46 -3.11 2.43 -12.21
CA SER A 46 -3.63 2.71 -10.87
C SER A 46 -2.51 3.18 -9.93
N GLU A 47 -2.83 4.05 -8.98
CA GLU A 47 -1.90 4.48 -7.93
C GLU A 47 -1.30 3.29 -7.15
N ARG A 48 -2.04 2.17 -7.10
CA ARG A 48 -1.57 0.91 -6.54
C ARG A 48 -0.48 0.28 -7.40
N GLU A 49 -0.67 0.19 -8.71
CA GLU A 49 0.35 -0.32 -9.63
C GLU A 49 1.57 0.59 -9.67
N LYS A 50 1.39 1.92 -9.67
CA LYS A 50 2.52 2.86 -9.50
C LYS A 50 3.32 2.57 -8.23
N ARG A 51 2.66 2.41 -7.07
CA ARG A 51 3.34 2.06 -5.81
C ARG A 51 4.07 0.72 -5.88
N LYS A 52 3.51 -0.29 -6.58
CA LYS A 52 4.20 -1.57 -6.79
C LYS A 52 5.45 -1.39 -7.66
N LEU A 53 5.35 -0.62 -8.74
CA LEU A 53 6.47 -0.31 -9.61
C LEU A 53 7.57 0.45 -8.86
N TYR A 54 7.22 1.51 -8.14
CA TYR A 54 8.17 2.25 -7.29
C TYR A 54 8.84 1.36 -6.26
N ARG A 55 8.10 0.46 -5.59
CA ARG A 55 8.71 -0.50 -4.66
C ARG A 55 9.72 -1.40 -5.36
N ARG A 56 9.41 -1.94 -6.54
CA ARG A 56 10.35 -2.78 -7.30
C ARG A 56 11.62 -2.01 -7.67
N LEU A 57 11.47 -0.78 -8.19
CA LEU A 57 12.60 0.10 -8.55
C LEU A 57 13.47 0.47 -7.34
N TYR A 58 12.85 0.75 -6.19
CA TYR A 58 13.57 1.11 -4.97
C TYR A 58 14.23 -0.10 -4.30
N GLN A 59 13.63 -1.29 -4.43
CA GLN A 59 14.22 -2.55 -3.95
C GLN A 59 15.45 -2.92 -4.77
N SER A 60 15.43 -2.73 -6.10
CA SER A 60 16.61 -2.91 -6.95
C SER A 60 17.71 -1.87 -6.70
N TYR A 61 17.39 -0.72 -6.10
CA TYR A 61 18.36 0.33 -5.76
C TYR A 61 18.90 0.21 -4.33
N ARG A 62 18.56 -0.86 -3.59
CA ARG A 62 19.23 -1.14 -2.32
C ARG A 62 20.70 -1.44 -2.64
N LYS A 63 21.56 -0.46 -2.37
CA LYS A 63 23.01 -0.57 -2.58
C LYS A 63 23.50 -1.79 -1.80
N HIS A 64 24.01 -2.78 -2.51
CA HIS A 64 24.74 -3.88 -1.91
C HIS A 64 25.90 -3.29 -1.10
N LEU A 65 26.06 -3.71 0.16
CA LEU A 65 27.15 -3.24 1.03
C LEU A 65 28.48 -3.88 0.63
N TYR A 66 28.40 -5.08 0.06
CA TYR A 66 29.49 -5.90 -0.40
C TYR A 66 29.41 -6.08 -1.92
N ASN A 67 30.56 -6.26 -2.57
CA ASN A 67 30.63 -6.67 -3.97
C ASN A 67 30.31 -8.17 -4.11
N ASP A 68 30.33 -8.68 -5.33
CA ASP A 68 30.06 -10.09 -5.63
C ASP A 68 31.11 -11.06 -5.04
N GLU A 69 32.25 -10.55 -4.59
CA GLU A 69 33.32 -11.31 -3.93
C GLU A 69 33.25 -11.23 -2.38
N GLY A 70 32.24 -10.55 -1.84
CA GLY A 70 32.07 -10.36 -0.39
C GLY A 70 32.96 -9.27 0.24
N ILE A 71 33.59 -8.41 -0.57
CA ILE A 71 34.42 -7.29 -0.14
C ILE A 71 33.56 -6.05 0.07
N PHE A 72 33.79 -5.33 1.17
CA PHE A 72 33.03 -4.13 1.51
C PHE A 72 33.32 -3.00 0.51
N ILE A 73 32.30 -2.53 -0.21
CA ILE A 73 32.48 -1.65 -1.38
C ILE A 73 33.11 -0.30 -1.01
N ARG A 74 32.86 0.21 0.20
CA ARG A 74 33.29 1.56 0.61
C ARG A 74 34.79 1.66 0.88
N THR A 75 35.37 0.63 1.47
CA THR A 75 36.78 0.63 1.89
C THR A 75 37.61 -0.44 1.18
N SER A 76 36.98 -1.28 0.36
CA SER A 76 37.61 -2.43 -0.32
C SER A 76 38.24 -3.47 0.63
N ASP A 77 37.77 -3.54 1.88
CA ASP A 77 38.24 -4.49 2.88
C ASP A 77 37.33 -5.72 2.98
N ASP A 78 37.91 -6.89 3.29
CA ASP A 78 37.19 -8.14 3.51
C ASP A 78 36.59 -8.23 4.94
N LEU A 79 35.57 -7.42 5.20
CA LEU A 79 34.94 -7.26 6.53
C LEU A 79 33.74 -8.20 6.76
N CYS A 80 33.60 -8.74 7.98
CA CYS A 80 32.33 -9.34 8.46
C CYS A 80 31.22 -8.27 8.52
N ASP A 81 29.95 -8.66 8.65
CA ASP A 81 28.82 -7.71 8.84
C ASP A 81 28.95 -6.86 10.10
N CYS A 82 29.80 -7.26 11.05
CA CYS A 82 30.14 -6.46 12.23
C CYS A 82 31.11 -5.31 11.92
N LEU A 83 31.60 -5.18 10.68
CA LEU A 83 32.49 -4.10 10.21
C LEU A 83 33.78 -3.93 11.04
N SER A 84 34.30 -5.04 11.60
CA SER A 84 35.56 -5.06 12.34
C SER A 84 36.63 -5.81 11.53
N LEU A 85 37.81 -5.20 11.41
CA LEU A 85 38.96 -5.76 10.69
C LEU A 85 39.53 -7.01 11.38
N ASP A 86 39.49 -7.04 12.70
CA ASP A 86 40.03 -8.15 13.51
C ASP A 86 38.99 -9.26 13.73
N CYS A 87 37.85 -9.19 13.05
CA CYS A 87 36.81 -10.19 13.23
C CYS A 87 37.18 -11.47 12.47
N PRO A 88 37.41 -12.60 13.18
CA PRO A 88 37.66 -13.87 12.52
C PRO A 88 36.40 -14.40 11.81
N GLY A 89 35.23 -13.89 12.16
CA GLY A 89 33.92 -14.32 11.69
C GLY A 89 32.93 -14.36 12.85
N CYS A 90 31.75 -13.78 12.64
CA CYS A 90 30.75 -13.56 13.67
C CYS A 90 29.73 -14.72 13.79
N HIS A 91 29.75 -15.66 12.84
CA HIS A 91 28.77 -16.74 12.68
C HIS A 91 29.42 -18.12 12.79
N PHE A 92 28.59 -19.14 12.99
CA PHE A 92 29.03 -20.54 12.87
C PHE A 92 29.53 -20.83 11.45
N PRO A 93 30.58 -21.65 11.30
CA PRO A 93 31.15 -21.96 10.00
C PRO A 93 30.11 -22.59 9.07
N CYS A 94 29.97 -22.04 7.86
CA CYS A 94 29.05 -22.56 6.84
C CYS A 94 29.42 -24.01 6.46
N SER A 95 28.48 -24.94 6.44
CA SER A 95 28.77 -26.34 6.09
C SER A 95 29.23 -26.56 4.63
N LYS A 96 29.00 -25.57 3.75
CA LYS A 96 29.38 -25.63 2.33
C LYS A 96 30.80 -25.10 2.06
N CYS A 97 31.18 -23.99 2.68
CA CYS A 97 32.47 -23.31 2.42
C CYS A 97 33.36 -23.15 3.68
N SER A 98 32.88 -23.58 4.85
CA SER A 98 33.53 -23.44 6.16
C SER A 98 33.81 -22.00 6.60
N SER A 99 33.31 -20.99 5.89
CA SER A 99 33.47 -19.59 6.27
C SER A 99 32.67 -19.27 7.54
N PRO A 100 33.29 -18.65 8.56
CA PRO A 100 32.61 -18.13 9.75
C PRO A 100 32.08 -16.69 9.56
N LYS A 101 32.24 -16.09 8.38
CA LYS A 101 31.76 -14.73 8.13
C LYS A 101 30.26 -14.72 7.89
N CYS A 102 29.58 -13.69 8.38
CA CYS A 102 28.18 -13.42 8.04
C CYS A 102 28.08 -13.26 6.52
N ALA A 103 27.19 -14.02 5.89
CA ALA A 103 26.98 -13.97 4.45
C ALA A 103 25.53 -14.34 4.12
N HIS A 104 25.01 -13.79 3.02
CA HIS A 104 23.63 -14.03 2.62
C HIS A 104 23.43 -15.40 1.92
N ASP A 105 24.47 -16.02 1.36
CA ASP A 105 24.39 -17.43 0.94
C ASP A 105 25.65 -18.30 1.19
N CYS A 106 26.85 -17.71 1.35
CA CYS A 106 28.03 -18.18 2.15
C CYS A 106 29.34 -17.39 1.86
N ARG A 107 29.27 -16.35 1.02
CA ARG A 107 29.90 -15.01 1.04
C ARG A 107 29.97 -14.54 -0.40
#